data_AF-A0A7D5M9M7-F1
#
_entry.id   AF-A0A7D5M9M7-F1
#
_cell.length_a   1.000
_cell.length_b   1.000
_cell.length_c   1.000
_cell.angle_alpha   90.00
_cell.angle_beta   90.00
_cell.angle_gamma   90.00
#
_symmetry.space_group_name_H-M   'P 1'
#
loop_
_entity.id
_entity.type
_entity.pdbx_description
1 polymer ?
#
loop_
_entity_poly.entity_id
_entity_poly.type
_entity_poly.pdbx_seq_one_letter_code
_entity_poly.pdbx_strand_id
1 'polypeptide(L)'
;MINIFSHTSNSRRGISSVVGALIFTVLMIAGFSAMSLALDSQTDIVNTQRVVADIELKKQQEQFGIAVFADANNILNVSVDNNGQNPVEISRVWITNKTLPTQPATPFSVASNDAFVPTGFTSNVLSTQPLYIVPDTYDVKVISTLGTVRTAELTIGAGPSSSGLRAELITNPPDVNIGQNVTVAMVVTNTGSTIIEGVSPGPLTVTPALAVVASSSPIPVSVDLTPGESVLFSWDYTISGSNGDPVNFSSYASGTELNGPTIISNTISDVSVLRLPTESTGGDQNYNIINEDLLARPKLFLIIPSPQGDSNDKALWGINVANPVNAPMEVSKLSITAFAPGANNNDKIFAASCGAVNIFPTGTNSWNCPSENVIMWQNYANPVVIAPNSTQQFLVRVLPGTIAGQNILETVVVQASVFTTVGSFGKSGYQTTMYDGTEVIGNVYLSSIVDSRNNADIQSTRTGIIPGSTQTFNVVFADLDTSTSTWIKSGAQLIINVPKDWTDVQIVNNYGFVNPPTITTFGDGSTQIIGTTSTNLGDASNQADTIQFSAKAPNVTNDQMYVMYVLAQGQTTNNFSIGPLNEIVLQVNGS
;
A
#
# COMPACT_ATOMS: atom_id res chain seq x y z
N MET A 1 -70.09 14.13 -60.30
CA MET A 1 -70.41 12.78 -59.81
C MET A 1 -69.11 11.98 -59.84
N ILE A 2 -68.63 11.59 -58.65
CA ILE A 2 -67.36 10.92 -58.37
C ILE A 2 -67.60 9.40 -58.39
N ASN A 3 -66.73 8.60 -59.02
CA ASN A 3 -65.96 7.59 -58.27
C ASN A 3 -64.86 6.88 -59.09
N ILE A 4 -63.77 6.63 -58.37
CA ILE A 4 -62.43 6.22 -58.81
C ILE A 4 -62.24 4.72 -58.51
N PHE A 5 -61.48 4.03 -59.35
CA PHE A 5 -61.05 2.63 -59.19
C PHE A 5 -60.21 2.41 -57.91
N SER A 6 -60.45 1.31 -57.18
CA SER A 6 -59.52 0.81 -56.15
C SER A 6 -59.33 -0.71 -56.25
N HIS A 7 -58.13 -1.15 -56.65
CA HIS A 7 -57.66 -2.53 -56.55
C HIS A 7 -57.16 -2.79 -55.11
N THR A 8 -57.69 -3.79 -54.42
CA THR A 8 -57.38 -4.09 -53.01
C THR A 8 -56.12 -4.94 -52.84
N SER A 9 -55.21 -4.48 -51.96
CA SER A 9 -53.90 -5.05 -51.61
C SER A 9 -54.00 -5.88 -50.32
N ASN A 10 -54.29 -7.19 -50.41
CA ASN A 10 -54.38 -8.07 -49.23
C ASN A 10 -53.33 -9.20 -49.17
N SER A 11 -52.57 -9.53 -50.23
CA SER A 11 -51.56 -10.62 -50.16
C SER A 11 -50.19 -10.20 -49.59
N ARG A 12 -49.87 -8.89 -49.58
CA ARG A 12 -48.55 -8.38 -49.14
C ARG A 12 -48.40 -8.28 -47.61
N ARG A 13 -49.50 -8.17 -46.86
CA ARG A 13 -49.49 -8.10 -45.39
C ARG A 13 -49.15 -9.43 -44.73
N GLY A 14 -49.67 -10.55 -45.25
CA GLY A 14 -49.35 -11.89 -44.73
C GLY A 14 -47.90 -12.30 -44.97
N ILE A 15 -47.33 -11.93 -46.11
CA ILE A 15 -45.91 -12.19 -46.39
C ILE A 15 -45.01 -11.35 -45.46
N SER A 16 -45.35 -10.08 -45.23
CA SER A 16 -44.57 -9.21 -44.33
C SER A 16 -44.60 -9.68 -42.87
N SER A 17 -45.72 -10.25 -42.38
CA SER A 17 -45.78 -10.79 -41.02
C SER A 17 -44.98 -12.08 -40.87
N VAL A 18 -44.99 -12.95 -41.88
CA VAL A 18 -44.20 -14.18 -41.88
C VAL A 18 -42.71 -13.88 -41.98
N VAL A 19 -42.31 -12.92 -42.81
CA VAL A 19 -40.92 -12.47 -42.92
C VAL A 19 -40.45 -11.78 -41.63
N GLY A 20 -41.29 -10.94 -41.01
CA GLY A 20 -40.99 -10.31 -39.72
C GLY A 20 -40.82 -11.34 -38.59
N ALA A 21 -41.69 -12.35 -38.54
CA ALA A 21 -41.58 -13.44 -37.57
C ALA A 21 -40.29 -14.26 -37.76
N LEU A 22 -39.89 -14.55 -39.01
CA LEU A 22 -38.64 -15.24 -39.32
C LEU A 22 -37.40 -14.43 -38.95
N ILE A 23 -37.40 -13.13 -39.22
CA ILE A 23 -36.28 -12.27 -38.82
C ILE A 23 -36.19 -12.19 -37.29
N PHE A 24 -37.33 -12.06 -36.60
CA PHE A 24 -37.37 -12.03 -35.15
C PHE A 24 -36.87 -13.33 -34.52
N THR A 25 -37.26 -14.50 -35.04
CA THR A 25 -36.76 -15.78 -34.51
C THR A 25 -35.26 -15.94 -34.72
N VAL A 26 -34.71 -15.53 -35.88
CA VAL A 26 -33.26 -15.57 -36.11
C VAL A 26 -32.52 -14.64 -35.17
N LEU A 27 -33.01 -13.42 -34.94
CA LEU A 27 -32.41 -12.47 -33.99
C LEU A 27 -32.51 -12.97 -32.55
N MET A 28 -33.63 -13.60 -32.17
CA MET A 28 -33.82 -14.19 -30.85
C MET A 28 -32.86 -15.37 -30.64
N ILE A 29 -32.68 -16.25 -31.63
CA ILE A 29 -31.69 -17.34 -31.57
C ILE A 29 -30.27 -16.76 -31.42
N ALA A 30 -29.90 -15.76 -32.22
CA ALA A 30 -28.60 -15.09 -32.11
C ALA A 30 -28.39 -14.45 -30.72
N GLY A 31 -29.44 -13.80 -30.18
CA GLY A 31 -29.42 -13.20 -28.84
C GLY A 31 -29.23 -14.24 -27.73
N PHE A 32 -29.96 -15.36 -27.80
CA PHE A 32 -29.78 -16.46 -26.84
C PHE A 32 -28.43 -17.15 -26.96
N SER A 33 -27.90 -17.33 -28.18
CA SER A 33 -26.56 -17.89 -28.37
C SER A 33 -25.48 -16.99 -27.78
N ALA A 34 -25.57 -15.67 -27.98
CA ALA A 34 -24.65 -14.71 -27.39
C ALA A 34 -24.74 -14.69 -25.85
N MET A 35 -25.96 -14.77 -25.30
CA MET A 35 -26.19 -14.85 -23.86
C MET A 35 -25.66 -16.16 -23.27
N SER A 36 -25.82 -17.30 -23.96
CA SER A 36 -25.26 -18.58 -23.54
C SER A 36 -23.73 -18.52 -23.46
N LEU A 37 -23.08 -17.95 -24.48
CA LEU A 37 -21.62 -17.80 -24.49
C LEU A 37 -21.14 -16.87 -23.36
N ALA A 38 -21.90 -15.81 -23.07
CA ALA A 38 -21.59 -14.92 -21.95
C ALA A 38 -21.72 -15.62 -20.59
N LEU A 39 -22.75 -16.47 -20.42
CA LEU A 39 -22.92 -17.27 -19.20
C LEU A 39 -21.81 -18.30 -19.04
N ASP A 40 -21.40 -18.98 -20.12
CA ASP A 40 -20.28 -19.92 -20.09
C ASP A 40 -18.97 -19.21 -19.70
N SER A 41 -18.69 -18.04 -20.29
CA SER A 41 -17.53 -17.22 -19.93
C SER A 41 -17.57 -16.75 -18.47
N GLN A 42 -18.75 -16.42 -17.95
CA GLN A 42 -18.92 -16.03 -16.55
C GLN A 42 -18.65 -17.21 -15.62
N THR A 43 -19.16 -18.40 -15.96
CA THR A 43 -18.90 -19.63 -15.19
C THR A 43 -17.42 -19.97 -15.15
N ASP A 44 -16.69 -19.82 -16.25
CA ASP A 44 -15.24 -20.04 -16.29
C ASP A 44 -14.47 -19.03 -15.42
N ILE A 45 -14.86 -17.76 -15.46
CA ILE A 45 -14.26 -16.72 -14.60
C ILE A 45 -14.53 -17.01 -13.12
N VAL A 46 -15.75 -17.38 -12.76
CA VAL A 46 -16.10 -17.73 -11.36
C VAL A 46 -15.34 -18.97 -10.90
N ASN A 47 -15.24 -20.00 -11.77
CA ASN A 47 -14.52 -21.23 -11.46
C ASN A 47 -13.02 -20.97 -11.27
N THR A 48 -12.41 -20.16 -12.12
CA THR A 48 -10.98 -19.80 -12.00
C THR A 48 -10.72 -18.94 -10.77
N GLN A 49 -11.57 -17.95 -10.47
CA GLN A 49 -11.48 -17.17 -9.23
C GLN A 49 -11.59 -18.04 -7.98
N ARG A 50 -12.53 -19.01 -7.98
CA ARG A 50 -12.64 -19.98 -6.89
C ARG A 50 -11.38 -20.80 -6.72
N VAL A 51 -10.82 -21.35 -7.81
CA VAL A 51 -9.59 -22.15 -7.76
C VAL A 51 -8.40 -21.33 -7.26
N VAL A 52 -8.26 -20.09 -7.72
CA VAL A 52 -7.19 -19.19 -7.26
C VAL A 52 -7.36 -18.85 -5.78
N ALA A 53 -8.57 -18.49 -5.33
CA ALA A 53 -8.85 -18.20 -3.94
C ALA A 53 -8.60 -19.42 -3.03
N ASP A 54 -9.01 -20.62 -3.45
CA ASP A 54 -8.77 -21.87 -2.73
C ASP A 54 -7.27 -22.20 -2.62
N ILE A 55 -6.49 -21.98 -3.70
CA ILE A 55 -5.04 -22.19 -3.68
C ILE A 55 -4.35 -21.20 -2.74
N GLU A 56 -4.71 -19.92 -2.80
CA GLU A 56 -4.15 -18.89 -1.92
C GLU A 56 -4.49 -19.18 -0.45
N LEU A 57 -5.74 -19.57 -0.15
CA LEU A 57 -6.13 -19.98 1.20
C LEU A 57 -5.31 -21.19 1.68
N LYS A 58 -5.13 -22.21 0.84
CA LYS A 58 -4.34 -23.39 1.18
C LYS A 58 -2.86 -23.09 1.36
N LYS A 59 -2.27 -22.20 0.56
CA LYS A 59 -0.88 -21.71 0.76
C LYS A 59 -0.72 -21.02 2.11
N GLN A 60 -1.69 -20.19 2.52
CA GLN A 60 -1.65 -19.54 3.84
C GLN A 60 -1.75 -20.54 5.00
N GLN A 61 -2.49 -21.63 4.80
CA GLN A 61 -2.61 -22.73 5.78
C GLN A 61 -1.42 -23.70 5.76
N GLU A 62 -0.57 -23.63 4.73
CA GLU A 62 0.59 -24.51 4.55
C GLU A 62 1.79 -23.98 5.34
N GLN A 63 1.94 -24.45 6.57
CA GLN A 63 3.06 -24.10 7.45
C GLN A 63 3.94 -25.32 7.64
N PHE A 64 5.12 -25.31 7.02
CA PHE A 64 6.13 -26.34 7.26
C PHE A 64 7.51 -25.73 7.49
N GLY A 65 8.28 -26.39 8.35
CA GLY A 65 9.71 -26.18 8.54
C GLY A 65 10.50 -27.21 7.74
N ILE A 66 11.78 -26.90 7.50
CA ILE A 66 12.70 -27.86 6.89
C ILE A 66 14.00 -27.92 7.69
N ALA A 67 14.58 -29.10 7.78
CA ALA A 67 15.89 -29.35 8.35
C ALA A 67 16.71 -30.17 7.36
N VAL A 68 17.95 -29.77 7.14
CA VAL A 68 18.81 -30.35 6.11
C VAL A 68 20.13 -30.73 6.72
N PHE A 69 20.57 -31.97 6.48
CA PHE A 69 21.85 -32.47 6.94
C PHE A 69 22.42 -33.50 5.97
N ALA A 70 23.74 -33.60 5.89
CA ALA A 70 24.42 -34.69 5.20
C ALA A 70 24.90 -35.71 6.24
N ASP A 71 24.70 -37.00 5.98
CA ASP A 71 25.20 -38.06 6.86
C ASP A 71 26.68 -38.40 6.60
N ALA A 72 27.25 -39.30 7.41
CA ALA A 72 28.64 -39.73 7.29
C ALA A 72 28.97 -40.46 5.96
N ASN A 73 27.95 -40.86 5.19
CA ASN A 73 28.09 -41.50 3.89
C ASN A 73 27.87 -40.51 2.73
N ASN A 74 27.82 -39.19 3.01
CA ASN A 74 27.50 -38.13 2.06
C ASN A 74 26.10 -38.29 1.43
N ILE A 75 25.13 -38.85 2.14
CA ILE A 75 23.73 -38.87 1.72
C ILE A 75 23.05 -37.61 2.27
N LEU A 76 22.41 -36.86 1.37
CA LEU A 76 21.61 -35.71 1.75
C LEU A 76 20.30 -36.17 2.37
N ASN A 77 20.05 -35.71 3.59
CA ASN A 77 18.79 -35.86 4.29
C ASN A 77 18.06 -34.51 4.34
N VAL A 78 16.83 -34.49 3.83
CA VAL A 78 15.95 -33.31 3.89
C VAL A 78 14.69 -33.70 4.65
N SER A 79 14.62 -33.26 5.89
CA SER A 79 13.48 -33.48 6.76
C SER A 79 12.51 -32.30 6.64
N VAL A 80 11.23 -32.60 6.46
CA VAL A 80 10.15 -31.62 6.39
C VAL A 80 9.25 -31.83 7.59
N ASP A 81 9.11 -30.80 8.41
CA ASP A 81 8.21 -30.79 9.57
C ASP A 81 6.94 -30.02 9.22
N ASN A 82 5.78 -30.69 9.21
CA ASN A 82 4.52 -30.04 8.88
C ASN A 82 3.84 -29.53 10.17
N ASN A 83 3.92 -28.23 10.41
CA ASN A 83 3.26 -27.56 11.54
C ASN A 83 1.88 -26.97 11.17
N GLY A 84 1.43 -27.17 9.93
CA GLY A 84 0.16 -26.68 9.40
C GLY A 84 -1.02 -27.60 9.71
N GLN A 85 -2.22 -27.10 9.42
CA GLN A 85 -3.48 -27.83 9.64
C GLN A 85 -3.83 -28.77 8.48
N ASN A 86 -3.12 -28.71 7.36
CA ASN A 86 -3.31 -29.58 6.20
C ASN A 86 -2.02 -30.35 5.86
N PRO A 87 -2.12 -31.55 5.27
CA PRO A 87 -0.96 -32.26 4.76
C PRO A 87 -0.23 -31.45 3.69
N VAL A 88 1.11 -31.51 3.70
CA VAL A 88 1.96 -30.87 2.69
C VAL A 88 2.46 -31.91 1.72
N GLU A 89 2.39 -31.60 0.43
CA GLU A 89 3.01 -32.42 -0.61
C GLU A 89 4.19 -31.68 -1.23
N ILE A 90 5.38 -32.29 -1.19
CA ILE A 90 6.61 -31.71 -1.71
C ILE A 90 6.79 -32.07 -3.18
N SER A 91 6.92 -31.04 -4.00
CA SER A 91 7.11 -31.20 -5.45
C SER A 91 8.59 -31.41 -5.79
N ARG A 92 9.47 -30.51 -5.32
CA ARG A 92 10.90 -30.49 -5.68
C ARG A 92 11.77 -29.93 -4.58
N VAL A 93 13.03 -30.34 -4.59
CA VAL A 93 14.10 -29.73 -3.79
C VAL A 93 15.18 -29.19 -4.70
N TRP A 94 15.68 -28.00 -4.42
CA TRP A 94 16.77 -27.36 -5.17
C TRP A 94 17.96 -27.14 -4.26
N ILE A 95 19.16 -27.34 -4.79
CA ILE A 95 20.40 -27.03 -4.10
C ILE A 95 21.14 -25.96 -4.88
N THR A 96 21.55 -24.90 -4.19
CA THR A 96 22.28 -23.77 -4.76
C THR A 96 23.48 -23.43 -3.88
N ASN A 97 24.65 -23.22 -4.48
CA ASN A 97 25.81 -22.74 -3.73
C ASN A 97 25.57 -21.27 -3.35
N LYS A 98 25.75 -20.95 -2.06
CA LYS A 98 25.50 -19.62 -1.51
C LYS A 98 26.67 -18.65 -1.77
N THR A 99 27.90 -19.15 -1.78
CA THR A 99 29.10 -18.31 -1.90
C THR A 99 29.52 -18.09 -3.36
N LEU A 100 29.20 -19.04 -4.24
CA LEU A 100 29.48 -18.96 -5.67
C LEU A 100 28.19 -18.75 -6.48
N PRO A 101 27.79 -17.50 -6.77
CA PRO A 101 26.54 -17.19 -7.50
C PRO A 101 26.55 -17.66 -8.96
N THR A 102 27.69 -18.09 -9.49
CA THR A 102 27.85 -18.60 -10.86
C THR A 102 27.59 -20.09 -11.01
N GLN A 103 27.38 -20.84 -9.92
CA GLN A 103 27.10 -22.27 -9.99
C GLN A 103 25.61 -22.51 -10.30
N PRO A 104 25.26 -23.36 -11.29
CA PRO A 104 23.87 -23.60 -11.64
C PRO A 104 23.12 -24.32 -10.51
N ALA A 105 21.88 -23.91 -10.27
CA ALA A 105 20.97 -24.57 -9.34
C ALA A 105 20.64 -25.99 -9.81
N THR A 106 20.79 -26.99 -8.93
CA THR A 106 20.50 -28.39 -9.26
C THR A 106 19.19 -28.84 -8.64
N PRO A 107 18.19 -29.28 -9.44
CA PRO A 107 16.93 -29.80 -8.92
C PRO A 107 17.01 -31.31 -8.61
N PHE A 108 16.34 -31.70 -7.53
CA PHE A 108 16.13 -33.09 -7.11
C PHE A 108 14.64 -33.39 -7.03
N SER A 109 14.25 -34.53 -7.59
CA SER A 109 12.89 -35.05 -7.50
C SER A 109 12.71 -35.82 -6.20
N VAL A 110 11.58 -35.62 -5.54
CA VAL A 110 11.16 -36.39 -4.37
C VAL A 110 10.35 -37.61 -4.83
N ALA A 111 10.55 -38.76 -4.18
CA ALA A 111 9.78 -39.96 -4.49
C ALA A 111 8.33 -39.81 -3.99
N SER A 112 7.36 -40.32 -4.75
CA SER A 112 5.93 -40.09 -4.46
C SER A 112 5.44 -40.66 -3.12
N ASN A 113 6.14 -41.65 -2.57
CA ASN A 113 5.89 -42.21 -1.23
C ASN A 113 6.37 -41.29 -0.10
N ASP A 114 7.41 -40.48 -0.34
CA ASP A 114 8.05 -39.63 0.66
C ASP A 114 7.65 -38.15 0.52
N ALA A 115 6.99 -37.79 -0.59
CA ALA A 115 6.54 -36.44 -0.88
C ALA A 115 5.42 -35.94 0.05
N PHE A 116 4.65 -36.85 0.65
CA PHE A 116 3.48 -36.50 1.45
C PHE A 116 3.81 -36.45 2.94
N VAL A 117 3.60 -35.29 3.57
CA VAL A 117 3.88 -35.05 4.99
C VAL A 117 2.57 -34.74 5.71
N PRO A 118 2.02 -35.67 6.51
CA PRO A 118 0.82 -35.45 7.31
C PRO A 118 1.01 -34.33 8.34
N THR A 119 -0.10 -33.76 8.80
CA THR A 119 -0.12 -32.66 9.78
C THR A 119 0.47 -33.08 11.11
N GLY A 120 1.41 -32.30 11.66
CA GLY A 120 2.07 -32.57 12.95
C GLY A 120 3.11 -33.68 12.90
N PHE A 121 3.50 -34.13 11.71
CA PHE A 121 4.54 -35.14 11.52
C PHE A 121 5.72 -34.54 10.77
N THR A 122 6.89 -35.09 11.08
CA THR A 122 8.12 -34.84 10.34
C THR A 122 8.41 -36.03 9.44
N SER A 123 8.66 -35.79 8.15
CA SER A 123 9.03 -36.84 7.17
C SER A 123 10.32 -36.48 6.46
N ASN A 124 11.17 -37.47 6.21
CA ASN A 124 12.38 -37.29 5.43
C ASN A 124 12.05 -37.46 3.94
N VAL A 125 12.03 -36.35 3.21
CA VAL A 125 11.59 -36.30 1.80
C VAL A 125 12.73 -36.61 0.83
N LEU A 126 13.98 -36.59 1.29
CA LEU A 126 15.14 -37.06 0.52
C LEU A 126 16.06 -37.82 1.46
N SER A 127 16.23 -39.12 1.24
CA SER A 127 17.04 -39.98 2.10
C SER A 127 18.01 -40.91 1.34
N THR A 128 18.01 -40.83 0.01
CA THR A 128 18.78 -41.74 -0.86
C THR A 128 19.68 -41.02 -1.85
N GLN A 129 19.70 -39.69 -1.82
CA GLN A 129 20.42 -38.88 -2.80
C GLN A 129 21.87 -38.68 -2.34
N PRO A 130 22.87 -39.28 -3.02
CA PRO A 130 24.27 -39.01 -2.72
C PRO A 130 24.62 -37.57 -3.14
N LEU A 131 25.43 -36.93 -2.30
CA LEU A 131 25.76 -35.51 -2.38
C LEU A 131 27.23 -35.34 -2.80
N TYR A 132 27.46 -35.35 -4.11
CA TYR A 132 28.78 -35.09 -4.70
C TYR A 132 28.90 -33.61 -5.06
N ILE A 133 29.08 -32.76 -4.05
CA ILE A 133 29.23 -31.32 -4.24
C ILE A 133 30.54 -30.82 -3.62
N VAL A 134 31.05 -29.71 -4.13
CA VAL A 134 32.29 -29.10 -3.64
C VAL A 134 32.09 -28.64 -2.17
N PRO A 135 33.07 -28.82 -1.28
CA PRO A 135 33.03 -28.23 0.06
C PRO A 135 32.72 -26.74 0.04
N ASP A 136 31.53 -26.36 0.49
CA ASP A 136 31.04 -24.98 0.53
C ASP A 136 29.74 -24.87 1.34
N THR A 137 29.21 -23.66 1.48
CA THR A 137 27.88 -23.40 2.03
C THR A 137 26.83 -23.40 0.92
N TYR A 138 25.75 -24.16 1.12
CA TYR A 138 24.66 -24.34 0.17
C TYR A 138 23.32 -23.92 0.78
N ASP A 139 22.48 -23.30 -0.02
CA ASP A 139 21.05 -23.11 0.26
C ASP A 139 20.27 -24.28 -0.36
N VAL A 140 19.50 -24.97 0.48
CA VAL A 140 18.59 -26.04 0.07
C VAL A 140 17.15 -25.52 0.15
N LYS A 141 16.51 -25.41 -1.01
CA LYS A 141 15.15 -24.89 -1.18
C LYS A 141 14.17 -26.02 -1.42
N VAL A 142 13.16 -26.14 -0.59
CA VAL A 142 12.09 -27.13 -0.71
C VAL A 142 10.82 -26.43 -1.19
N ILE A 143 10.18 -27.00 -2.22
CA ILE A 143 9.02 -26.41 -2.89
C ILE A 143 7.84 -27.39 -2.80
N SER A 144 6.70 -26.94 -2.30
CA SER A 144 5.45 -27.72 -2.27
C SER A 144 4.70 -27.69 -3.60
N THR A 145 3.73 -28.59 -3.78
CA THR A 145 2.85 -28.60 -4.96
C THR A 145 1.96 -27.36 -5.06
N LEU A 146 1.70 -26.69 -3.93
CA LEU A 146 1.00 -25.41 -3.88
C LEU A 146 1.90 -24.21 -4.16
N GLY A 147 3.22 -24.38 -4.22
CA GLY A 147 4.18 -23.32 -4.56
C GLY A 147 4.78 -22.57 -3.37
N THR A 148 4.60 -23.07 -2.14
CA THR A 148 5.27 -22.55 -0.95
C THR A 148 6.73 -22.97 -0.96
N VAL A 149 7.64 -22.07 -0.59
CA VAL A 149 9.08 -22.31 -0.57
C VAL A 149 9.64 -22.16 0.86
N ARG A 150 10.52 -23.08 1.25
CA ARG A 150 11.35 -22.97 2.46
C ARG A 150 12.81 -23.19 2.10
N THR A 151 13.71 -22.44 2.75
CA THR A 151 15.16 -22.53 2.51
C THR A 151 15.86 -22.84 3.82
N ALA A 152 16.81 -23.77 3.79
CA ALA A 152 17.70 -24.08 4.89
C ALA A 152 19.14 -24.10 4.37
N GLU A 153 20.07 -23.70 5.22
CA GLU A 153 21.49 -23.67 4.91
C GLU A 153 22.13 -25.01 5.28
N LEU A 154 23.01 -25.51 4.40
CA LEU A 154 23.80 -26.72 4.56
C LEU A 154 25.26 -26.42 4.23
N THR A 155 26.14 -26.52 5.22
CA THR A 155 27.58 -26.33 5.03
C THR A 155 28.29 -27.68 4.92
N ILE A 156 29.09 -27.86 3.88
CA ILE A 156 29.75 -29.14 3.55
C ILE A 156 31.25 -28.93 3.46
N GLY A 157 32.00 -29.83 4.09
CA GLY A 157 33.46 -29.89 3.96
C GLY A 157 34.27 -28.82 4.72
N ALA A 158 33.71 -28.27 5.80
CA ALA A 158 34.55 -27.86 6.93
C ALA A 158 35.05 -29.15 7.61
N GLY A 159 36.35 -29.44 7.51
CA GLY A 159 36.97 -30.47 8.35
C GLY A 159 36.79 -30.15 9.84
N PRO A 160 37.14 -31.10 10.73
CA PRO A 160 36.13 -31.93 11.38
C PRO A 160 34.95 -31.09 11.92
N SER A 161 33.72 -31.58 11.77
CA SER A 161 32.64 -31.21 12.69
C SER A 161 33.19 -31.41 14.10
N SER A 162 33.46 -30.31 14.77
CA SER A 162 34.29 -30.25 15.95
C SER A 162 33.52 -30.80 17.14
N SER A 163 33.58 -32.12 17.29
CA SER A 163 33.50 -32.88 18.53
C SER A 163 32.56 -32.33 19.63
N GLY A 164 31.30 -32.06 19.30
CA GLY A 164 30.27 -31.86 20.33
C GLY A 164 30.03 -30.43 20.83
N LEU A 165 30.62 -29.38 20.24
CA LEU A 165 30.22 -27.99 20.53
C LEU A 165 29.80 -27.24 19.26
N ARG A 166 28.61 -26.64 19.28
CA ARG A 166 28.13 -25.68 18.28
C ARG A 166 28.03 -24.30 18.89
N ALA A 167 28.57 -23.31 18.20
CA ALA A 167 28.47 -21.91 18.58
C ALA A 167 27.71 -21.11 17.52
N GLU A 168 27.01 -20.07 17.97
CA GLU A 168 26.35 -19.07 17.14
C GLU A 168 26.57 -17.68 17.75
N LEU A 169 26.72 -16.65 16.91
CA LEU A 169 26.98 -15.28 17.34
C LEU A 169 25.84 -14.36 16.88
N ILE A 170 25.43 -13.46 17.77
CA ILE A 170 24.41 -12.46 17.50
C ILE A 170 24.90 -11.12 18.05
N THR A 171 24.87 -10.09 17.22
CA THR A 171 25.16 -8.71 17.62
C THR A 171 23.86 -7.93 17.80
N ASN A 172 23.71 -7.25 18.94
CA ASN A 172 22.55 -6.41 19.23
C ASN A 172 23.00 -5.00 19.65
N PRO A 173 22.52 -3.94 18.97
CA PRO A 173 21.75 -3.97 17.72
C PRO A 173 22.59 -4.46 16.51
N PRO A 174 21.96 -5.06 15.46
CA PRO A 174 22.67 -5.48 14.25
C PRO A 174 23.25 -4.27 13.48
N ASP A 175 22.62 -3.10 13.65
CA ASP A 175 23.12 -1.80 13.19
C ASP A 175 23.62 -0.99 14.39
N VAL A 176 24.94 -0.84 14.50
CA VAL A 176 25.56 -0.20 15.65
C VAL A 176 25.64 1.31 15.45
N ASN A 177 24.96 2.06 16.30
CA ASN A 177 25.16 3.51 16.34
C ASN A 177 26.54 3.85 16.90
N ILE A 178 27.30 4.69 16.20
CA ILE A 178 28.63 5.15 16.60
C ILE A 178 28.54 5.79 17.98
N GLY A 179 29.34 5.28 18.93
CA GLY A 179 29.39 5.75 20.31
C GLY A 179 28.34 5.16 21.26
N GLN A 180 27.49 4.22 20.80
CA GLN A 180 26.61 3.43 21.67
C GLN A 180 27.25 2.08 22.04
N ASN A 181 26.75 1.48 23.12
CA ASN A 181 27.16 0.14 23.54
C ASN A 181 26.50 -0.91 22.65
N VAL A 182 27.30 -1.89 22.24
CA VAL A 182 26.93 -3.05 21.44
C VAL A 182 27.03 -4.27 22.33
N THR A 183 25.95 -5.02 22.45
CA THR A 183 25.99 -6.30 23.16
C THR A 183 26.17 -7.41 22.13
N VAL A 184 27.32 -8.08 22.18
CA VAL A 184 27.59 -9.29 21.40
C VAL A 184 27.21 -10.48 22.26
N ALA A 185 26.38 -11.38 21.75
CA ALA A 185 25.92 -12.57 22.44
C ALA A 185 26.32 -13.82 21.65
N MET A 186 27.00 -14.76 22.30
CA MET A 186 27.37 -16.06 21.74
C MET A 186 26.58 -17.16 22.44
N VAL A 187 25.81 -17.91 21.66
CA VAL A 187 25.12 -19.10 22.14
C VAL A 187 26.00 -20.31 21.86
N VAL A 188 26.29 -21.09 22.91
CA VAL A 188 27.09 -22.30 22.80
C VAL A 188 26.24 -23.48 23.25
N THR A 189 26.12 -24.48 22.39
CA THR A 189 25.34 -25.70 22.60
C THR A 189 26.26 -26.91 22.61
N ASN A 190 26.11 -27.77 23.62
CA ASN A 190 26.75 -29.08 23.61
C ASN A 190 25.94 -30.05 22.73
N THR A 191 26.49 -30.37 21.55
CA THR A 191 25.93 -31.34 20.60
C THR A 191 26.59 -32.72 20.71
N GLY A 192 27.44 -32.93 21.72
CA GLY A 192 28.11 -34.19 22.03
C GLY A 192 27.25 -35.13 22.90
N SER A 193 27.78 -36.31 23.18
CA SER A 193 27.12 -37.35 24.00
C SER A 193 27.54 -37.35 25.48
N THR A 194 28.43 -36.44 25.87
CA THR A 194 29.14 -36.39 27.16
C THR A 194 29.14 -34.96 27.69
N ILE A 195 29.40 -34.79 29.00
CA ILE A 195 29.52 -33.46 29.62
C ILE A 195 30.80 -32.81 29.10
N ILE A 196 30.70 -31.53 28.74
CA ILE A 196 31.85 -30.71 28.36
C ILE A 196 32.07 -29.68 29.47
N GLU A 197 33.17 -29.84 30.18
CA GLU A 197 33.56 -29.02 31.32
C GLU A 197 34.35 -27.78 30.87
N GLY A 198 34.19 -26.67 31.58
CA GLY A 198 34.96 -25.46 31.37
C GLY A 198 34.71 -24.77 30.02
N VAL A 199 33.48 -24.84 29.50
CA VAL A 199 33.15 -24.19 28.22
C VAL A 199 33.27 -22.69 28.40
N SER A 200 34.21 -22.10 27.66
CA SER A 200 34.49 -20.67 27.67
C SER A 200 34.68 -20.17 26.25
N PRO A 201 34.24 -18.94 25.95
CA PRO A 201 34.46 -18.35 24.64
C PRO A 201 35.90 -17.82 24.52
N GLY A 202 36.48 -18.02 23.35
CA GLY A 202 37.77 -17.46 22.94
C GLY A 202 37.72 -15.93 22.77
N PRO A 203 38.87 -15.30 22.50
CA PRO A 203 38.93 -13.85 22.31
C PRO A 203 38.09 -13.43 21.10
N LEU A 204 37.14 -12.51 21.32
CA LEU A 204 36.38 -11.91 20.23
C LEU A 204 37.33 -11.01 19.41
N THR A 205 37.49 -11.35 18.14
CA THR A 205 38.28 -10.56 17.19
C THR A 205 37.35 -9.61 16.45
N VAL A 206 37.67 -8.32 16.46
CA VAL A 206 36.91 -7.28 15.77
C VAL A 206 37.74 -6.74 14.60
N THR A 207 37.17 -6.71 13.40
CA THR A 207 37.82 -6.19 12.20
C THR A 207 36.97 -5.07 11.58
N PRO A 208 37.51 -3.85 11.40
CA PRO A 208 38.87 -3.41 11.70
C PRO A 208 39.14 -3.18 13.20
N ALA A 209 40.31 -3.58 13.69
CA ALA A 209 40.66 -3.54 15.13
C ALA A 209 40.68 -2.11 15.72
N LEU A 210 40.92 -1.09 14.89
CA LEU A 210 40.91 0.33 15.29
C LEU A 210 39.51 0.86 15.61
N ALA A 211 38.45 0.09 15.33
CA ALA A 211 37.08 0.48 15.60
C ALA A 211 36.71 0.32 17.09
N VAL A 212 37.40 -0.53 17.85
CA VAL A 212 37.04 -0.82 19.26
C VAL A 212 37.56 0.25 20.20
N VAL A 213 36.66 0.91 20.92
CA VAL A 213 36.94 1.96 21.92
C VAL A 213 37.02 1.36 23.33
N ALA A 214 36.14 0.41 23.65
CA ALA A 214 36.11 -0.31 24.92
C ALA A 214 35.50 -1.71 24.75
N SER A 215 35.90 -2.66 25.59
CA SER A 215 35.39 -4.04 25.59
C SER A 215 35.30 -4.61 27.01
N SER A 216 34.24 -5.37 27.31
CA SER A 216 34.11 -6.15 28.55
C SER A 216 34.64 -7.59 28.42
N SER A 217 34.81 -8.27 29.55
CA SER A 217 34.96 -9.73 29.57
C SER A 217 33.61 -10.44 29.34
N PRO A 218 33.59 -11.70 28.85
CA PRO A 218 32.37 -12.47 28.70
C PRO A 218 31.71 -12.73 30.05
N ILE A 219 30.39 -12.64 30.09
CA ILE A 219 29.58 -13.03 31.25
C ILE A 219 28.57 -14.09 30.81
N PRO A 220 28.53 -15.29 31.44
CA PRO A 220 29.48 -15.83 32.43
C PRO A 220 30.89 -16.07 31.85
N VAL A 221 31.90 -16.33 32.67
CA VAL A 221 33.29 -16.55 32.17
C VAL A 221 33.48 -17.97 31.63
N SER A 222 32.86 -18.96 32.28
CA SER A 222 32.91 -20.37 31.90
C SER A 222 31.72 -21.10 32.51
N VAL A 223 31.20 -22.11 31.82
CA VAL A 223 30.08 -22.96 32.27
C VAL A 223 30.31 -24.41 31.83
N ASP A 224 29.91 -25.38 32.64
CA ASP A 224 29.89 -26.80 32.25
C ASP A 224 28.57 -27.11 31.54
N LEU A 225 28.62 -27.74 30.36
CA LEU A 225 27.44 -28.04 29.55
C LEU A 225 27.18 -29.53 29.50
N THR A 226 26.00 -29.94 29.94
CA THR A 226 25.50 -31.30 29.72
C THR A 226 25.02 -31.49 28.27
N PRO A 227 24.92 -32.73 27.74
CA PRO A 227 24.44 -32.97 26.37
C PRO A 227 23.09 -32.32 26.08
N GLY A 228 23.02 -31.51 25.02
CA GLY A 228 21.83 -30.75 24.61
C GLY A 228 21.62 -29.42 25.34
N GLU A 229 22.44 -29.10 26.34
CA GLU A 229 22.38 -27.84 27.06
C GLU A 229 23.00 -26.70 26.25
N SER A 230 22.43 -25.50 26.39
CA SER A 230 22.93 -24.29 25.74
C SER A 230 23.11 -23.16 26.76
N VAL A 231 24.18 -22.40 26.61
CA VAL A 231 24.45 -21.19 27.41
C VAL A 231 24.71 -20.00 26.51
N LEU A 232 24.36 -18.81 26.99
CA LEU A 232 24.63 -17.54 26.33
C LEU A 232 25.76 -16.82 27.07
N PHE A 233 26.82 -16.49 26.33
CA PHE A 233 27.91 -15.63 26.76
C PHE A 233 27.72 -14.25 26.14
N SER A 234 27.76 -13.18 26.95
CA SER A 234 27.64 -11.81 26.42
C SER A 234 28.86 -10.95 26.70
N TRP A 235 29.12 -10.02 25.78
CA TRP A 235 30.11 -8.95 25.92
C TRP A 235 29.49 -7.60 25.58
N ASP A 236 29.96 -6.55 26.23
CA ASP A 236 29.67 -5.17 25.88
C ASP A 236 30.88 -4.54 25.18
N TYR A 237 30.64 -4.00 23.99
CA TYR A 237 31.63 -3.30 23.16
C TYR A 237 31.18 -1.87 22.89
N THR A 238 32.13 -0.94 22.85
CA THR A 238 31.91 0.40 22.32
C THR A 238 32.75 0.58 21.06
N ILE A 239 32.11 1.00 19.96
CA ILE A 239 32.74 1.01 18.63
C ILE A 239 32.69 2.42 18.03
N SER A 240 33.75 2.77 17.31
CA SER A 240 33.94 4.02 16.58
C SER A 240 34.32 3.74 15.13
N GLY A 241 33.93 4.60 14.21
CA GLY A 241 34.21 4.46 12.78
C GLY A 241 33.39 5.46 11.96
N SER A 242 33.37 5.28 10.64
CA SER A 242 32.56 6.10 9.74
C SER A 242 31.21 5.42 9.46
N ASN A 243 30.23 6.21 9.02
CA ASN A 243 28.92 5.70 8.62
C ASN A 243 29.05 4.71 7.45
N GLY A 244 28.41 3.55 7.55
CA GLY A 244 28.43 2.51 6.52
C GLY A 244 29.64 1.58 6.57
N ASP A 245 30.58 1.77 7.51
CA ASP A 245 31.72 0.86 7.66
C ASP A 245 31.25 -0.50 8.25
N PRO A 246 31.59 -1.64 7.61
CA PRO A 246 31.31 -2.95 8.17
C PRO A 246 32.31 -3.29 9.29
N VAL A 247 31.78 -3.80 10.39
CA VAL A 247 32.55 -4.31 11.53
C VAL A 247 32.23 -5.79 11.68
N ASN A 248 33.24 -6.63 11.49
CA ASN A 248 33.11 -8.08 11.63
C ASN A 248 33.59 -8.52 13.01
N PHE A 249 32.74 -9.22 13.74
CA PHE A 249 33.04 -9.89 15.00
C PHE A 249 33.24 -11.37 14.73
N SER A 250 34.33 -11.96 15.20
CA SER A 250 34.55 -13.41 15.10
C SER A 250 35.07 -14.01 16.38
N SER A 251 34.58 -15.20 16.75
CA SER A 251 35.03 -15.94 17.93
C SER A 251 34.89 -17.46 17.73
N TYR A 252 35.19 -18.22 18.77
CA TYR A 252 34.96 -19.65 18.91
C TYR A 252 34.82 -19.97 20.40
N ALA A 253 34.31 -21.15 20.77
CA ALA A 253 34.27 -21.61 22.15
C ALA A 253 35.17 -22.83 22.30
N SER A 254 35.67 -23.05 23.51
CA SER A 254 36.42 -24.24 23.84
C SER A 254 36.03 -24.77 25.21
N GLY A 255 36.05 -26.08 25.37
CA GLY A 255 35.85 -26.78 26.64
C GLY A 255 36.59 -28.13 26.62
N THR A 256 36.54 -28.88 27.71
CA THR A 256 37.17 -30.20 27.80
C THR A 256 36.09 -31.26 28.00
N GLU A 257 36.06 -32.27 27.14
CA GLU A 257 35.15 -33.40 27.35
C GLU A 257 35.54 -34.15 28.63
N LEU A 258 34.55 -34.60 29.41
CA LEU A 258 34.80 -35.36 30.64
C LEU A 258 35.63 -36.63 30.36
N ASN A 259 36.88 -36.66 30.84
CA ASN A 259 37.89 -37.68 30.54
C ASN A 259 38.32 -37.77 29.06
N GLY A 260 38.09 -36.73 28.27
CA GLY A 260 38.37 -36.67 26.84
C GLY A 260 39.33 -35.53 26.44
N PRO A 261 39.46 -35.28 25.14
CA PRO A 261 40.26 -34.17 24.61
C PRO A 261 39.58 -32.82 24.80
N THR A 262 40.33 -31.74 24.56
CA THR A 262 39.76 -30.39 24.42
C THR A 262 38.94 -30.31 23.14
N ILE A 263 37.71 -29.82 23.27
CA ILE A 263 36.77 -29.55 22.20
C ILE A 263 36.80 -28.08 21.87
N ILE A 264 36.83 -27.75 20.58
CA ILE A 264 36.68 -26.40 20.06
C ILE A 264 35.38 -26.37 19.25
N SER A 265 34.62 -25.29 19.27
CA SER A 265 33.44 -25.12 18.42
C SER A 265 33.81 -24.75 16.98
N ASN A 266 32.80 -24.61 16.12
CA ASN A 266 32.96 -23.87 14.87
C ASN A 266 33.42 -22.43 15.15
N THR A 267 34.21 -21.88 14.23
CA THR A 267 34.46 -20.45 14.18
C THR A 267 33.16 -19.77 13.75
N ILE A 268 32.77 -18.77 14.53
CA ILE A 268 31.55 -17.97 14.32
C ILE A 268 31.96 -16.57 13.91
N SER A 269 31.15 -15.94 13.07
CA SER A 269 31.29 -14.53 12.74
C SER A 269 29.94 -13.89 12.56
N ASP A 270 29.84 -12.62 12.95
CA ASP A 270 28.67 -11.77 12.70
C ASP A 270 29.16 -10.40 12.23
N VAL A 271 28.41 -9.80 11.30
CA VAL A 271 28.78 -8.52 10.68
C VAL A 271 27.75 -7.48 11.09
N SER A 272 28.24 -6.39 11.68
CA SER A 272 27.45 -5.20 11.96
C SER A 272 27.89 -4.04 11.09
N VAL A 273 26.98 -3.11 10.80
CA VAL A 273 27.27 -1.88 10.06
C VAL A 273 27.17 -0.69 11.01
N LEU A 274 28.16 0.20 10.97
CA LEU A 274 28.18 1.42 11.80
C LEU A 274 27.25 2.49 11.23
N ARG A 275 26.46 3.13 12.11
CA ARG A 275 25.51 4.19 11.77
C ARG A 275 25.68 5.43 12.63
N LEU A 276 25.36 6.61 12.10
CA LEU A 276 25.33 7.84 12.90
C LEU A 276 24.07 7.87 13.80
N PRO A 277 24.15 8.44 15.02
CA PRO A 277 23.01 8.53 15.95
C PRO A 277 21.78 9.26 15.37
N THR A 278 21.97 10.06 14.32
CA THR A 278 20.92 10.83 13.63
C THR A 278 20.15 10.04 12.56
N GLU A 279 20.50 8.79 12.28
CA GLU A 279 19.81 7.96 11.28
C GLU A 279 18.68 7.09 11.87
N SER A 280 18.43 7.16 13.18
CA SER A 280 17.29 6.48 13.80
C SER A 280 16.01 7.33 13.72
N THR A 281 15.54 7.62 12.50
CA THR A 281 14.10 7.73 12.22
C THR A 281 13.81 7.45 10.75
N GLY A 282 13.66 6.17 10.40
CA GLY A 282 12.96 5.70 9.19
C GLY A 282 13.74 5.84 7.87
N GLY A 283 14.25 4.71 7.35
CA GLY A 283 14.83 4.67 6.01
C GLY A 283 15.63 3.42 5.70
N ASP A 284 14.90 2.31 5.52
CA ASP A 284 15.28 1.07 4.84
C ASP A 284 16.53 1.10 3.92
N GLN A 285 17.48 0.21 4.19
CA GLN A 285 18.24 -0.47 3.15
C GLN A 285 17.75 -1.92 3.12
N ASN A 286 16.67 -2.15 2.37
CA ASN A 286 16.08 -3.48 2.24
C ASN A 286 16.94 -4.37 1.34
N TYR A 287 17.46 -5.43 1.96
CA TYR A 287 17.55 -6.73 1.32
C TYR A 287 16.25 -7.06 0.59
N ASN A 288 16.39 -7.73 -0.54
CA ASN A 288 15.34 -8.06 -1.51
C ASN A 288 14.28 -9.03 -0.93
N ILE A 289 13.52 -8.56 0.04
CA ILE A 289 12.16 -9.00 0.35
C ILE A 289 11.29 -8.24 -0.65
N ILE A 290 10.33 -8.90 -1.29
CA ILE A 290 9.30 -8.23 -2.10
C ILE A 290 8.45 -7.42 -1.12
N ASN A 291 8.95 -6.25 -0.72
CA ASN A 291 8.20 -5.23 -0.02
C ASN A 291 7.27 -4.61 -1.05
N GLU A 292 6.03 -4.30 -0.63
CA GLU A 292 5.03 -3.61 -1.45
C GLU A 292 5.50 -2.23 -2.00
N ASP A 293 6.69 -1.77 -1.62
CA ASP A 293 7.35 -0.53 -2.05
C ASP A 293 8.18 -0.65 -3.34
N LEU A 294 8.37 -1.85 -3.92
CA LEU A 294 8.97 -1.98 -5.25
C LEU A 294 8.01 -1.57 -6.39
N LEU A 295 6.74 -1.31 -6.08
CA LEU A 295 5.79 -0.72 -7.00
C LEU A 295 5.79 0.79 -6.80
N ALA A 296 6.24 1.52 -7.81
CA ALA A 296 6.16 2.97 -7.97
C ALA A 296 4.70 3.46 -8.03
N ARG A 297 3.90 3.17 -7.00
CA ARG A 297 2.46 3.46 -6.97
C ARG A 297 2.22 4.95 -6.71
N PRO A 298 1.55 5.69 -7.60
CA PRO A 298 1.11 7.04 -7.28
C PRO A 298 0.12 7.03 -6.13
N LYS A 299 0.19 8.05 -5.25
CA LYS A 299 -0.83 8.27 -4.22
C LYS A 299 -1.90 9.19 -4.79
N LEU A 300 -3.16 8.80 -4.61
CA LEU A 300 -4.32 9.57 -5.09
C LEU A 300 -5.01 10.25 -3.91
N PHE A 301 -5.48 11.48 -4.11
CA PHE A 301 -6.22 12.25 -3.09
C PHE A 301 -7.44 12.89 -3.74
N LEU A 302 -8.64 12.67 -3.23
CA LEU A 302 -9.89 13.06 -3.87
C LEU A 302 -10.44 14.38 -3.34
N ILE A 303 -11.20 15.04 -4.23
CA ILE A 303 -12.05 16.19 -3.94
C ILE A 303 -13.46 15.80 -4.36
N ILE A 304 -14.37 15.74 -3.38
CA ILE A 304 -15.70 15.17 -3.53
C ILE A 304 -16.74 16.17 -2.99
N PRO A 305 -17.71 16.61 -3.82
CA PRO A 305 -18.84 17.42 -3.36
C PRO A 305 -19.81 16.57 -2.56
N SER A 306 -20.60 17.16 -1.67
CA SER A 306 -21.72 16.47 -1.02
C SER A 306 -22.63 17.48 -0.30
N PRO A 307 -23.94 17.50 -0.59
CA PRO A 307 -24.61 16.86 -1.72
C PRO A 307 -24.17 17.41 -3.08
N GLN A 308 -24.50 16.67 -4.12
CA GLN A 308 -24.57 17.16 -5.51
C GLN A 308 -26.04 17.07 -5.98
N GLY A 309 -26.55 18.02 -6.77
CA GLY A 309 -27.97 17.90 -7.15
C GLY A 309 -28.64 18.89 -8.10
N ASP A 310 -28.07 20.05 -8.44
CA ASP A 310 -28.76 20.95 -9.38
C ASP A 310 -28.38 20.72 -10.84
N SER A 311 -29.35 20.37 -11.69
CA SER A 311 -29.17 20.17 -13.13
C SER A 311 -28.57 21.36 -13.90
N ASN A 312 -28.59 22.58 -13.34
CA ASN A 312 -28.11 23.80 -14.00
C ASN A 312 -26.70 24.18 -13.58
N ASP A 313 -26.28 23.80 -12.38
CA ASP A 313 -25.00 24.18 -11.78
C ASP A 313 -24.04 22.99 -11.66
N LYS A 314 -22.75 23.30 -11.55
CA LYS A 314 -21.69 22.30 -11.68
C LYS A 314 -21.00 22.06 -10.35
N ALA A 315 -21.01 20.81 -9.90
CA ALA A 315 -20.30 20.38 -8.70
C ALA A 315 -18.80 20.24 -8.96
N LEU A 316 -17.97 20.63 -7.98
CA LEU A 316 -16.52 20.51 -8.06
C LEU A 316 -16.07 19.09 -7.70
N TRP A 317 -15.38 18.45 -8.64
CA TRP A 317 -14.77 17.14 -8.52
C TRP A 317 -13.27 17.23 -8.81
N GLY A 318 -12.49 16.32 -8.23
CA GLY A 318 -11.08 16.28 -8.58
C GLY A 318 -10.28 15.17 -7.91
N ILE A 319 -9.05 15.02 -8.41
CA ILE A 319 -8.04 14.11 -7.88
C ILE A 319 -6.70 14.83 -7.91
N ASN A 320 -5.96 14.82 -6.81
CA ASN A 320 -4.53 15.10 -6.79
C ASN A 320 -3.78 13.79 -6.96
N VAL A 321 -2.85 13.77 -7.92
CA VAL A 321 -1.96 12.65 -8.18
C VAL A 321 -0.58 13.02 -7.67
N ALA A 322 -0.13 12.35 -6.61
CA ALA A 322 1.18 12.53 -6.03
C ALA A 322 2.14 11.45 -6.56
N ASN A 323 3.29 11.89 -7.04
CA ASN A 323 4.39 11.05 -7.51
C ASN A 323 5.38 10.83 -6.35
N PRO A 324 5.45 9.63 -5.75
CA PRO A 324 6.40 9.35 -4.68
C PRO A 324 7.77 8.90 -5.20
N VAL A 325 7.95 8.72 -6.52
CA VAL A 325 9.23 8.25 -7.06
C VAL A 325 10.15 9.40 -7.45
N ASN A 326 11.45 9.13 -7.36
CA ASN A 326 12.51 10.06 -7.77
C ASN A 326 12.73 10.05 -9.31
N ALA A 327 11.64 9.98 -10.08
CA ALA A 327 11.64 10.00 -11.54
C ALA A 327 10.34 10.66 -12.03
N PRO A 328 10.34 11.33 -13.20
CA PRO A 328 9.11 11.90 -13.75
C PRO A 328 8.11 10.80 -14.11
N MET A 329 6.84 11.05 -13.83
CA MET A 329 5.73 10.15 -14.12
C MET A 329 4.73 10.86 -15.02
N GLU A 330 4.30 10.22 -16.10
CA GLU A 330 3.31 10.82 -17.00
C GLU A 330 1.93 10.23 -16.74
N VAL A 331 0.93 11.08 -16.60
CA VAL A 331 -0.48 10.72 -16.49
C VAL A 331 -1.12 10.88 -17.87
N SER A 332 -1.59 9.76 -18.44
CA SER A 332 -2.23 9.75 -19.77
C SER A 332 -3.76 9.71 -19.69
N LYS A 333 -4.29 9.11 -18.63
CA LYS A 333 -5.73 8.97 -18.38
C LYS A 333 -6.01 8.91 -16.89
N LEU A 334 -7.13 9.51 -16.49
CA LEU A 334 -7.65 9.48 -15.12
C LEU A 334 -9.18 9.43 -15.18
N SER A 335 -9.80 8.66 -14.30
CA SER A 335 -11.27 8.55 -14.23
C SER A 335 -11.78 8.53 -12.80
N ILE A 336 -12.91 9.21 -12.59
CA ILE A 336 -13.73 9.14 -11.39
C ILE A 336 -15.01 8.41 -11.77
N THR A 337 -15.26 7.27 -11.14
CA THR A 337 -16.49 6.50 -11.29
C THR A 337 -17.32 6.65 -10.03
N ALA A 338 -18.61 6.92 -10.18
CA ALA A 338 -19.54 7.03 -9.07
C ALA A 338 -20.76 6.13 -9.31
N PHE A 339 -21.09 5.25 -8.38
CA PHE A 339 -22.25 4.37 -8.49
C PHE A 339 -22.97 4.26 -7.15
N ALA A 340 -24.29 4.15 -7.17
CA ALA A 340 -25.10 3.92 -5.97
C ALA A 340 -25.65 2.48 -5.97
N PRO A 341 -25.53 1.71 -4.88
CA PRO A 341 -26.03 0.33 -4.81
C PRO A 341 -27.55 0.19 -5.01
N GLY A 342 -28.31 1.27 -4.78
CA GLY A 342 -29.75 1.34 -5.00
C GLY A 342 -30.17 1.94 -6.35
N ALA A 343 -29.22 2.33 -7.20
CA ALA A 343 -29.50 2.95 -8.49
C ALA A 343 -30.15 1.97 -9.46
N ASN A 344 -31.23 2.38 -10.12
CA ASN A 344 -31.80 1.68 -11.26
C ASN A 344 -31.14 2.16 -12.57
N ASN A 345 -31.46 1.52 -13.71
CA ASN A 345 -30.87 1.87 -15.02
C ASN A 345 -31.13 3.31 -15.49
N ASN A 346 -32.08 4.02 -14.89
CA ASN A 346 -32.37 5.42 -15.18
C ASN A 346 -31.61 6.39 -14.26
N ASP A 347 -30.97 5.89 -13.21
CA ASP A 347 -30.23 6.72 -12.25
C ASP A 347 -28.79 6.88 -12.72
N LYS A 348 -28.45 8.12 -13.06
CA LYS A 348 -27.17 8.53 -13.61
C LYS A 348 -26.60 9.59 -12.68
N ILE A 349 -25.53 9.26 -11.95
CA ILE A 349 -24.77 10.21 -11.14
C ILE A 349 -24.09 11.25 -12.05
N PHE A 350 -23.53 10.78 -13.16
CA PHE A 350 -23.00 11.63 -14.23
C PHE A 350 -23.69 11.26 -15.53
N ALA A 351 -24.23 12.27 -16.21
CA ALA A 351 -24.76 12.08 -17.56
C ALA A 351 -23.63 11.79 -18.56
N ALA A 352 -23.91 10.99 -19.60
CA ALA A 352 -23.01 10.93 -20.75
C ALA A 352 -22.89 12.33 -21.35
N SER A 353 -21.66 12.80 -21.63
CA SER A 353 -21.40 14.18 -22.08
C SER A 353 -21.86 15.29 -21.10
N CYS A 354 -21.70 15.06 -19.79
CA CYS A 354 -22.01 15.92 -18.63
C CYS A 354 -21.55 17.41 -18.62
N GLY A 355 -21.06 17.97 -19.72
CA GLY A 355 -20.68 19.40 -19.79
C GLY A 355 -19.56 19.80 -18.82
N ALA A 356 -18.48 19.02 -18.77
CA ALA A 356 -17.33 19.25 -17.90
C ALA A 356 -16.60 20.57 -18.19
N VAL A 357 -16.29 21.33 -17.14
CA VAL A 357 -15.51 22.57 -17.18
C VAL A 357 -14.17 22.33 -16.50
N ASN A 358 -13.10 22.37 -17.29
CA ASN A 358 -11.74 22.22 -16.80
C ASN A 358 -11.33 23.37 -15.86
N ILE A 359 -10.78 23.02 -14.71
CA ILE A 359 -10.05 23.95 -13.84
C ILE A 359 -8.55 23.61 -13.91
N PHE A 360 -8.21 22.33 -13.69
CA PHE A 360 -6.87 21.80 -13.86
C PHE A 360 -6.88 20.45 -14.59
N PRO A 361 -5.83 20.13 -15.37
CA PRO A 361 -4.61 20.90 -15.61
C PRO A 361 -4.83 22.18 -16.45
N THR A 362 -4.04 23.22 -16.23
CA THR A 362 -4.12 24.46 -17.02
C THR A 362 -3.59 24.23 -18.45
N GLY A 363 -4.12 24.97 -19.43
CA GLY A 363 -3.65 24.90 -20.83
C GLY A 363 -4.08 23.65 -21.62
N THR A 364 -4.75 22.67 -21.00
CA THR A 364 -5.33 21.50 -21.69
C THR A 364 -6.77 21.28 -21.24
N ASN A 365 -7.72 21.16 -22.18
CA ASN A 365 -9.11 20.82 -21.86
C ASN A 365 -9.42 19.41 -22.35
N SER A 366 -9.11 18.43 -21.52
CA SER A 366 -9.17 17.00 -21.84
C SER A 366 -10.16 16.22 -20.97
N TRP A 367 -11.00 16.94 -20.22
CA TRP A 367 -12.09 16.35 -19.43
C TRP A 367 -13.31 16.04 -20.29
N ASN A 368 -13.88 14.86 -20.10
CA ASN A 368 -15.12 14.42 -20.72
C ASN A 368 -15.87 13.43 -19.81
N CYS A 369 -17.12 13.12 -20.16
CA CYS A 369 -17.88 12.02 -19.57
C CYS A 369 -18.19 11.01 -20.67
N PRO A 370 -17.33 9.98 -20.85
CA PRO A 370 -17.40 9.07 -22.01
C PRO A 370 -18.60 8.13 -21.93
N SER A 371 -19.02 7.80 -20.71
CA SER A 371 -20.16 6.96 -20.39
C SER A 371 -20.90 7.56 -19.20
N GLU A 372 -22.07 7.02 -18.91
CA GLU A 372 -22.79 7.33 -17.68
C GLU A 372 -21.94 6.95 -16.47
N ASN A 373 -22.08 7.69 -15.37
CA ASN A 373 -21.43 7.42 -14.09
C ASN A 373 -19.90 7.49 -14.09
N VAL A 374 -19.29 8.04 -15.15
CA VAL A 374 -17.84 8.20 -15.28
C VAL A 374 -17.48 9.61 -15.75
N ILE A 375 -16.63 10.29 -14.98
CA ILE A 375 -15.89 11.47 -15.42
C ILE A 375 -14.47 11.02 -15.76
N MET A 376 -13.92 11.49 -16.87
CA MET A 376 -12.61 11.07 -17.34
C MET A 376 -11.80 12.24 -17.90
N TRP A 377 -10.55 12.33 -17.49
CA TRP A 377 -9.53 13.13 -18.16
C TRP A 377 -8.66 12.21 -19.02
N GLN A 378 -8.44 12.52 -20.30
CA GLN A 378 -7.55 11.73 -21.15
C GLN A 378 -6.80 12.59 -22.16
N ASN A 379 -5.48 12.41 -22.24
CA ASN A 379 -4.66 13.01 -23.28
C ASN A 379 -3.46 12.12 -23.60
N TYR A 380 -3.58 11.32 -24.66
CA TYR A 380 -2.50 10.43 -25.11
C TYR A 380 -1.45 11.15 -25.96
N ALA A 381 -1.78 12.30 -26.55
CA ALA A 381 -0.86 13.06 -27.40
C ALA A 381 0.07 13.95 -26.58
N ASN A 382 -0.44 14.52 -25.49
CA ASN A 382 0.31 15.37 -24.56
C ASN A 382 -0.07 14.97 -23.13
N PRO A 383 0.49 13.87 -22.61
CA PRO A 383 0.23 13.44 -21.23
C PRO A 383 0.81 14.47 -20.25
N VAL A 384 0.25 14.50 -19.04
CA VAL A 384 0.68 15.45 -18.01
C VAL A 384 1.86 14.85 -17.27
N VAL A 385 3.01 15.51 -17.33
CA VAL A 385 4.23 15.08 -16.66
C VAL A 385 4.24 15.63 -15.23
N ILE A 386 4.30 14.72 -14.26
CA ILE A 386 4.46 15.02 -12.83
C ILE A 386 5.93 14.85 -12.49
N ALA A 387 6.54 15.91 -11.95
CA ALA A 387 7.94 15.88 -11.54
C ALA A 387 8.20 14.83 -10.42
N PRO A 388 9.47 14.40 -10.24
CA PRO A 388 9.86 13.59 -9.10
C PRO A 388 9.41 14.20 -7.77
N ASN A 389 8.95 13.38 -6.81
CA ASN A 389 8.54 13.82 -5.46
C ASN A 389 7.56 15.00 -5.41
N SER A 390 6.71 15.14 -6.43
CA SER A 390 5.78 16.26 -6.57
C SER A 390 4.36 15.78 -6.81
N THR A 391 3.41 16.72 -6.86
CA THR A 391 1.98 16.45 -7.01
C THR A 391 1.38 17.32 -8.11
N GLN A 392 0.38 16.79 -8.80
CA GLN A 392 -0.39 17.52 -9.79
C GLN A 392 -1.88 17.38 -9.50
N GLN A 393 -2.58 18.50 -9.50
CA GLN A 393 -4.03 18.55 -9.33
C GLN A 393 -4.75 18.40 -10.67
N PHE A 394 -5.84 17.63 -10.64
CA PHE A 394 -6.80 17.44 -11.73
C PHE A 394 -8.18 17.84 -11.19
N LEU A 395 -8.66 19.02 -11.56
CA LEU A 395 -9.89 19.62 -11.04
C LEU A 395 -10.85 19.93 -12.16
N VAL A 396 -12.13 19.59 -11.96
CA VAL A 396 -13.19 19.76 -12.94
C VAL A 396 -14.49 20.11 -12.26
N ARG A 397 -15.28 20.97 -12.89
CA ARG A 397 -16.68 21.19 -12.53
C ARG A 397 -17.58 20.44 -13.50
N VAL A 398 -18.48 19.62 -12.98
CA VAL A 398 -19.33 18.73 -13.78
C VAL A 398 -20.79 18.93 -13.42
N LEU A 399 -21.67 18.95 -14.44
CA LEU A 399 -23.12 18.96 -14.18
C LEU A 399 -23.51 17.62 -13.54
N PRO A 400 -24.32 17.62 -12.47
CA PRO A 400 -24.86 16.39 -11.94
C PRO A 400 -25.74 15.70 -13.00
N GLY A 401 -25.84 14.38 -12.91
CA GLY A 401 -26.73 13.61 -13.76
C GLY A 401 -28.19 13.68 -13.30
N THR A 402 -28.98 12.66 -13.61
CA THR A 402 -30.41 12.60 -13.31
C THR A 402 -30.71 11.28 -12.62
N ILE A 403 -31.47 11.30 -11.53
CA ILE A 403 -31.82 10.10 -10.76
C ILE A 403 -33.34 9.86 -10.88
N ALA A 404 -33.74 9.51 -12.10
CA ALA A 404 -35.15 9.53 -12.52
C ALA A 404 -36.06 8.49 -11.83
N GLY A 405 -35.52 7.54 -11.04
CA GLY A 405 -36.34 6.59 -10.28
C GLY A 405 -36.44 6.84 -8.78
N GLN A 406 -35.63 7.72 -8.20
CA GLN A 406 -35.66 8.10 -6.78
C GLN A 406 -35.15 9.53 -6.58
N ASN A 407 -35.79 10.32 -5.71
CA ASN A 407 -35.41 11.73 -5.54
C ASN A 407 -34.10 11.95 -4.75
N ILE A 408 -33.57 10.90 -4.11
CA ILE A 408 -32.45 10.98 -3.16
C ILE A 408 -31.58 9.72 -3.29
N LEU A 409 -30.26 9.92 -3.34
CA LEU A 409 -29.26 8.87 -3.13
C LEU A 409 -28.37 9.23 -1.94
N GLU A 410 -28.61 8.57 -0.80
CA GLU A 410 -27.85 8.78 0.43
C GLU A 410 -26.47 8.10 0.42
N THR A 411 -26.24 7.14 -0.50
CA THR A 411 -24.97 6.41 -0.59
C THR A 411 -24.53 6.26 -2.04
N VAL A 412 -23.68 7.17 -2.50
CA VAL A 412 -23.00 7.09 -3.79
C VAL A 412 -21.54 6.74 -3.53
N VAL A 413 -21.11 5.55 -3.94
CA VAL A 413 -19.73 5.09 -3.80
C VAL A 413 -18.88 5.72 -4.90
N VAL A 414 -17.74 6.30 -4.51
CA VAL A 414 -16.80 6.96 -5.42
C VAL A 414 -15.51 6.16 -5.51
N GLN A 415 -15.05 5.94 -6.73
CA GLN A 415 -13.77 5.30 -7.05
C GLN A 415 -12.99 6.14 -8.05
N ALA A 416 -11.69 6.32 -7.78
CA ALA A 416 -10.75 6.95 -8.68
C ALA A 416 -9.85 5.90 -9.34
N SER A 417 -9.42 6.16 -10.57
CA SER A 417 -8.39 5.36 -11.27
C SER A 417 -7.49 6.27 -12.09
N VAL A 418 -6.19 5.98 -12.08
CA VAL A 418 -5.17 6.71 -12.85
C VAL A 418 -4.36 5.73 -13.69
N PHE A 419 -4.03 6.14 -14.92
CA PHE A 419 -3.18 5.42 -15.84
C PHE A 419 -1.93 6.25 -16.08
N THR A 420 -0.80 5.67 -15.69
CA THR A 420 0.50 6.33 -15.68
C THR A 420 1.53 5.49 -16.44
N THR A 421 2.72 6.05 -16.69
CA THR A 421 3.87 5.30 -17.24
C THR A 421 4.30 4.13 -16.36
N VAL A 422 4.01 4.18 -15.06
CA VAL A 422 4.36 3.15 -14.07
C VAL A 422 3.24 2.12 -13.83
N GLY A 423 2.10 2.27 -14.50
CA GLY A 423 0.97 1.33 -14.42
C GLY A 423 -0.38 1.99 -14.16
N SER A 424 -1.37 1.16 -13.87
CA SER A 424 -2.75 1.57 -13.56
C SER A 424 -3.04 1.35 -12.08
N PHE A 425 -3.52 2.39 -11.40
CA PHE A 425 -3.77 2.37 -9.96
C PHE A 425 -5.14 2.96 -9.64
N GLY A 426 -5.78 2.46 -8.58
CA GLY A 426 -7.10 2.93 -8.15
C GLY A 426 -7.16 3.25 -6.67
N LYS A 427 -8.10 4.12 -6.29
CA LYS A 427 -8.43 4.45 -4.91
C LYS A 427 -9.94 4.35 -4.71
N SER A 428 -10.37 3.67 -3.66
CA SER A 428 -11.77 3.41 -3.33
C SER A 428 -12.04 3.69 -1.85
N GLY A 429 -13.29 3.53 -1.41
CA GLY A 429 -13.70 3.70 -0.01
C GLY A 429 -14.29 5.08 0.30
N TYR A 430 -14.59 5.88 -0.72
CA TYR A 430 -15.20 7.19 -0.57
C TYR A 430 -16.67 7.15 -0.91
N GLN A 431 -17.42 8.06 -0.30
CA GLN A 431 -18.86 8.19 -0.51
C GLN A 431 -19.25 9.65 -0.69
N THR A 432 -20.32 9.86 -1.42
CA THR A 432 -21.05 11.13 -1.51
C THR A 432 -22.55 10.86 -1.50
N THR A 433 -23.32 11.93 -1.59
CA THR A 433 -24.77 11.97 -1.60
C THR A 433 -25.25 12.78 -2.80
N MET A 434 -26.39 12.41 -3.38
CA MET A 434 -26.99 13.12 -4.51
C MET A 434 -28.49 13.34 -4.30
N TYR A 435 -29.00 14.45 -4.81
CA TYR A 435 -30.41 14.82 -4.78
C TYR A 435 -30.89 15.18 -6.20
N ASP A 436 -32.10 14.77 -6.60
CA ASP A 436 -32.71 15.17 -7.89
C ASP A 436 -33.58 16.41 -7.69
N GLY A 437 -33.04 17.59 -7.96
CA GLY A 437 -33.77 18.84 -7.85
C GLY A 437 -32.93 19.95 -7.22
N THR A 438 -33.58 21.07 -6.92
CA THR A 438 -32.91 22.21 -6.30
C THR A 438 -32.46 21.84 -4.90
N GLU A 439 -31.16 21.67 -4.72
CA GLU A 439 -30.47 21.39 -3.47
C GLU A 439 -29.06 21.98 -3.56
N VAL A 440 -28.46 22.28 -2.41
CA VAL A 440 -27.12 22.88 -2.36
C VAL A 440 -26.07 22.03 -3.04
N ILE A 441 -25.01 22.68 -3.55
CA ILE A 441 -23.82 22.01 -4.05
C ILE A 441 -22.69 22.31 -3.06
N GLY A 442 -22.62 21.48 -2.00
CA GLY A 442 -21.68 21.64 -0.91
C GLY A 442 -20.26 21.27 -1.33
N ASN A 443 -19.33 22.22 -1.23
CA ASN A 443 -17.92 22.00 -1.57
C ASN A 443 -16.97 22.68 -0.58
N VAL A 444 -15.82 22.03 -0.35
CA VAL A 444 -14.71 22.58 0.43
C VAL A 444 -13.43 22.58 -0.40
N TYR A 445 -12.66 23.67 -0.37
CA TYR A 445 -11.42 23.78 -1.14
C TYR A 445 -10.46 24.84 -0.61
N LEU A 446 -9.21 24.75 -1.04
CA LEU A 446 -8.23 25.81 -0.84
C LEU A 446 -8.51 26.93 -1.85
N SER A 447 -8.38 28.18 -1.44
CA SER A 447 -8.55 29.33 -2.33
C SER A 447 -7.39 30.33 -2.22
N SER A 448 -7.07 30.98 -3.34
CA SER A 448 -6.17 32.15 -3.35
C SER A 448 -6.81 33.38 -2.69
N ILE A 449 -8.14 33.48 -2.72
CA ILE A 449 -8.93 34.64 -2.26
C ILE A 449 -10.01 34.17 -1.27
N VAL A 450 -10.26 34.97 -0.23
CA VAL A 450 -11.34 34.72 0.74
C VAL A 450 -12.71 34.77 0.07
N ASP A 451 -13.61 33.87 0.46
CA ASP A 451 -15.01 33.75 0.03
C ASP A 451 -15.21 33.66 -1.50
N SER A 452 -14.18 33.21 -2.23
CA SER A 452 -14.24 33.09 -3.69
C SER A 452 -14.83 31.76 -4.14
N ARG A 453 -15.76 31.84 -5.10
CA ARG A 453 -16.31 30.70 -5.86
C ARG A 453 -15.78 30.62 -7.28
N ASN A 454 -14.81 31.46 -7.66
CA ASN A 454 -14.30 31.53 -9.02
C ASN A 454 -13.37 30.34 -9.31
N ASN A 455 -13.48 29.78 -10.52
CA ASN A 455 -12.62 28.67 -10.95
C ASN A 455 -11.12 28.99 -10.88
N ALA A 456 -10.73 30.24 -11.14
CA ALA A 456 -9.34 30.65 -11.15
C ALA A 456 -8.69 30.64 -9.75
N ASP A 457 -9.51 30.74 -8.71
CA ASP A 457 -9.04 30.85 -7.33
C ASP A 457 -9.00 29.50 -6.61
N ILE A 458 -9.74 28.51 -7.12
CA ILE A 458 -9.84 27.16 -6.54
C ILE A 458 -8.53 26.40 -6.70
N GLN A 459 -8.06 25.84 -5.60
CA GLN A 459 -6.87 24.99 -5.52
C GLN A 459 -7.16 23.76 -4.65
N SER A 460 -6.42 22.68 -4.91
CA SER A 460 -6.41 21.47 -4.06
C SER A 460 -4.99 21.06 -3.68
N THR A 461 -3.99 21.87 -4.05
CA THR A 461 -2.58 21.65 -3.72
C THR A 461 -1.89 22.97 -3.43
N ARG A 462 -0.84 22.91 -2.60
CA ARG A 462 0.10 24.01 -2.37
C ARG A 462 1.52 23.45 -2.49
N THR A 463 2.25 23.91 -3.50
CA THR A 463 3.62 23.45 -3.78
C THR A 463 4.65 24.55 -3.56
N GLY A 464 5.93 24.17 -3.43
CA GLY A 464 7.02 25.12 -3.24
C GLY A 464 7.07 25.76 -1.85
N ILE A 465 6.59 25.06 -0.83
CA ILE A 465 6.62 25.57 0.55
C ILE A 465 8.05 25.46 1.08
N ILE A 466 8.58 26.58 1.58
CA ILE A 466 9.94 26.64 2.14
C ILE A 466 9.92 26.04 3.57
N PRO A 467 10.88 25.16 3.94
CA PRO A 467 10.95 24.57 5.27
C PRO A 467 11.03 25.63 6.37
N GLY A 468 10.30 25.42 7.47
CA GLY A 468 10.27 26.36 8.60
C GLY A 468 9.54 27.69 8.35
N SER A 469 9.04 27.94 7.13
CA SER A 469 8.28 29.15 6.81
C SER A 469 6.83 29.08 7.34
N THR A 470 6.28 30.21 7.77
CA THR A 470 4.86 30.31 8.12
C THR A 470 4.04 30.50 6.84
N GLN A 471 3.09 29.60 6.60
CA GLN A 471 2.16 29.65 5.48
C GLN A 471 0.78 30.07 5.97
N THR A 472 0.07 30.84 5.16
CA THR A 472 -1.34 31.20 5.38
C THR A 472 -2.22 30.45 4.39
N PHE A 473 -3.26 29.80 4.89
CA PHE A 473 -4.21 29.02 4.12
C PHE A 473 -5.61 29.64 4.21
N ASN A 474 -6.28 29.77 3.06
CA ASN A 474 -7.70 30.16 3.01
C ASN A 474 -8.50 28.91 2.66
N VAL A 475 -9.19 28.32 3.63
CA VAL A 475 -10.06 27.17 3.40
C VAL A 475 -11.49 27.68 3.29
N VAL A 476 -12.04 27.53 2.08
CA VAL A 476 -13.37 28.01 1.72
C VAL A 476 -14.36 26.86 1.83
N PHE A 477 -15.47 27.12 2.51
CA PHE A 477 -16.66 26.29 2.50
C PHE A 477 -17.75 27.03 1.75
N ALA A 478 -18.18 26.50 0.61
CA ALA A 478 -19.06 27.21 -0.31
C ALA A 478 -20.20 26.34 -0.79
N ASP A 479 -21.31 27.02 -1.08
CA ASP A 479 -22.35 26.51 -1.95
C ASP A 479 -22.07 26.98 -3.39
N LEU A 480 -21.88 26.02 -4.29
CA LEU A 480 -21.67 26.29 -5.72
C LEU A 480 -22.98 26.38 -6.51
N ASP A 481 -24.12 26.18 -5.86
CA ASP A 481 -25.43 26.50 -6.40
C ASP A 481 -25.55 28.03 -6.58
N THR A 482 -26.10 28.45 -7.72
CA THR A 482 -26.42 29.85 -8.00
C THR A 482 -27.81 30.24 -7.50
N SER A 483 -28.66 29.25 -7.22
CA SER A 483 -29.93 29.46 -6.54
C SER A 483 -29.72 29.93 -5.11
N THR A 484 -30.58 30.85 -4.66
CA THR A 484 -30.59 31.34 -3.28
C THR A 484 -31.76 30.78 -2.48
N SER A 485 -32.55 29.85 -3.06
CA SER A 485 -33.69 29.21 -2.40
C SER A 485 -33.29 28.01 -1.52
N THR A 486 -32.07 27.54 -1.73
CA THR A 486 -31.43 26.40 -1.07
C THR A 486 -30.19 26.91 -0.36
N TRP A 487 -29.93 26.40 0.83
CA TRP A 487 -28.79 26.79 1.63
C TRP A 487 -28.47 25.72 2.67
N ILE A 488 -27.22 25.73 3.13
CA ILE A 488 -26.73 25.00 4.29
C ILE A 488 -27.13 25.80 5.53
N LYS A 489 -27.77 25.13 6.51
CA LYS A 489 -28.22 25.78 7.73
C LYS A 489 -27.06 26.27 8.58
N SER A 490 -27.24 27.41 9.24
CA SER A 490 -26.33 27.89 10.28
C SER A 490 -26.07 26.81 11.33
N GLY A 491 -24.85 26.73 11.84
CA GLY A 491 -24.44 25.67 12.75
C GLY A 491 -23.77 24.48 12.07
N ALA A 492 -23.66 24.48 10.73
CA ALA A 492 -22.78 23.57 10.00
C ALA A 492 -21.32 23.79 10.41
N GLN A 493 -20.53 22.72 10.41
CA GLN A 493 -19.15 22.74 10.87
C GLN A 493 -18.18 22.45 9.72
N LEU A 494 -17.13 23.29 9.61
CA LEU A 494 -15.96 23.06 8.79
C LEU A 494 -14.85 22.49 9.69
N ILE A 495 -14.31 21.34 9.31
CA ILE A 495 -13.30 20.58 10.06
C ILE A 495 -12.04 20.51 9.19
N ILE A 496 -10.93 21.04 9.72
CA ILE A 496 -9.64 21.07 9.04
C ILE A 496 -8.64 20.30 9.90
N ASN A 497 -8.16 19.17 9.39
CA ASN A 497 -7.12 18.39 10.04
C ASN A 497 -5.77 18.79 9.43
N VAL A 498 -5.02 19.56 10.20
CA VAL A 498 -3.65 19.95 9.88
C VAL A 498 -2.73 18.76 10.17
N PRO A 499 -1.89 18.35 9.20
CA PRO A 499 -1.03 17.17 9.35
C PRO A 499 -0.05 17.32 10.51
N LYS A 500 0.42 16.17 11.02
CA LYS A 500 1.50 16.13 12.01
C LYS A 500 2.75 16.87 11.50
N ASP A 501 3.59 17.32 12.42
CA ASP A 501 4.82 18.10 12.18
C ASP A 501 4.61 19.57 11.82
N TRP A 502 3.40 19.99 11.46
CA TRP A 502 3.05 21.41 11.30
C TRP A 502 2.79 22.04 12.67
N THR A 503 3.52 23.12 12.97
CA THR A 503 3.46 23.80 14.28
C THR A 503 2.86 25.19 14.18
N ASP A 504 2.69 25.87 15.31
CA ASP A 504 2.23 27.27 15.38
C ASP A 504 0.92 27.53 14.60
N VAL A 505 -0.03 26.60 14.71
CA VAL A 505 -1.36 26.72 14.08
C VAL A 505 -2.16 27.81 14.80
N GLN A 506 -2.54 28.86 14.08
CA GLN A 506 -3.27 30.02 14.62
C GLN A 506 -4.37 30.46 13.64
N ILE A 507 -5.54 30.84 14.15
CA ILE A 507 -6.58 31.48 13.33
C ILE A 507 -6.17 32.92 13.05
N VAL A 508 -6.18 33.31 11.77
CA VAL A 508 -5.93 34.68 11.32
C VAL A 508 -7.25 35.43 11.16
N ASN A 509 -8.21 34.83 10.45
CA ASN A 509 -9.56 35.36 10.26
C ASN A 509 -10.59 34.22 10.15
N ASN A 510 -11.84 34.50 10.49
CA ASN A 510 -12.94 33.53 10.56
C ASN A 510 -14.21 34.08 9.88
N TYR A 511 -14.10 34.44 8.60
CA TYR A 511 -15.20 35.02 7.82
C TYR A 511 -16.39 34.06 7.76
N GLY A 512 -17.56 34.51 8.23
CA GLY A 512 -18.78 33.69 8.26
C GLY A 512 -18.86 32.64 9.37
N PHE A 513 -17.81 32.47 10.18
CA PHE A 513 -17.75 31.52 11.29
C PHE A 513 -17.89 32.19 12.67
N VAL A 514 -18.49 31.47 13.62
CA VAL A 514 -18.55 31.88 15.03
C VAL A 514 -17.13 32.05 15.60
N ASN A 515 -16.91 33.16 16.31
CA ASN A 515 -15.60 33.52 16.85
C ASN A 515 -15.40 33.03 18.29
N PRO A 516 -14.26 32.41 18.64
CA PRO A 516 -13.23 31.87 17.75
C PRO A 516 -13.55 30.43 17.30
N PRO A 517 -13.09 30.01 16.12
CA PRO A 517 -12.99 28.60 15.78
C PRO A 517 -12.15 27.83 16.82
N THR A 518 -12.55 26.61 17.12
CA THR A 518 -11.86 25.76 18.11
C THR A 518 -10.61 25.15 17.49
N ILE A 519 -9.49 25.18 18.21
CA ILE A 519 -8.25 24.49 17.85
C ILE A 519 -7.96 23.42 18.90
N THR A 520 -7.78 22.18 18.47
CA THR A 520 -7.45 21.04 19.33
C THR A 520 -6.22 20.32 18.78
N THR A 521 -5.18 20.19 19.59
CA THR A 521 -3.99 19.37 19.24
C THR A 521 -4.11 18.01 19.91
N PHE A 522 -3.90 16.94 19.14
CA PHE A 522 -3.98 15.56 19.62
C PHE A 522 -2.61 15.03 20.06
N GLY A 523 -2.62 13.91 20.81
CA GLY A 523 -1.40 13.29 21.33
C GLY A 523 -0.46 12.73 20.25
N ASP A 524 -0.91 12.61 19.00
CA ASP A 524 -0.11 12.22 17.83
C ASP A 524 0.59 13.41 17.14
N GLY A 525 0.42 14.63 17.65
CA GLY A 525 0.98 15.86 17.10
C GLY A 525 0.17 16.49 15.96
N SER A 526 -0.94 15.88 15.53
CA SER A 526 -1.87 16.51 14.57
C SER A 526 -2.71 17.59 15.25
N THR A 527 -3.14 18.60 14.47
CA THR A 527 -3.99 19.69 14.97
C THR A 527 -5.27 19.78 14.16
N GLN A 528 -6.41 19.85 14.83
CA GLN A 528 -7.72 20.02 14.20
C GLN A 528 -8.29 21.39 14.51
N ILE A 529 -8.78 22.06 13.48
CA ILE A 529 -9.54 23.30 13.56
C ILE A 529 -11.00 22.99 13.24
N ILE A 530 -11.92 23.46 14.09
CA ILE A 530 -13.36 23.35 13.87
C ILE A 530 -13.97 24.75 13.89
N GLY A 531 -14.52 25.19 12.76
CA GLY A 531 -15.34 26.40 12.68
C GLY A 531 -16.81 26.06 12.51
N THR A 532 -17.67 26.73 13.25
CA THR A 532 -19.14 26.61 13.13
C THR A 532 -19.67 27.83 12.37
N THR A 533 -20.41 27.62 11.28
CA THR A 533 -21.04 28.69 10.49
C THR A 533 -22.00 29.52 11.34
N SER A 534 -21.92 30.85 11.19
CA SER A 534 -22.69 31.79 12.00
C SER A 534 -24.06 32.13 11.40
N THR A 535 -24.17 32.08 10.08
CA THR A 535 -25.40 32.29 9.30
C THR A 535 -25.63 31.12 8.35
N ASN A 536 -26.74 31.14 7.62
CA ASN A 536 -26.93 30.20 6.53
C ASN A 536 -25.87 30.45 5.43
N LEU A 537 -25.49 29.39 4.72
CA LEU A 537 -24.47 29.41 3.68
C LEU A 537 -25.09 28.92 2.37
N GLY A 538 -24.98 29.72 1.29
CA GLY A 538 -25.66 29.50 0.01
C GLY A 538 -26.89 30.40 -0.22
N ASP A 539 -27.22 31.30 0.72
CA ASP A 539 -28.34 32.23 0.54
C ASP A 539 -27.94 33.50 -0.25
N ALA A 540 -28.90 34.41 -0.47
CA ALA A 540 -28.67 35.63 -1.23
C ALA A 540 -27.63 36.59 -0.59
N SER A 541 -27.36 36.44 0.70
CA SER A 541 -26.46 37.29 1.48
C SER A 541 -25.10 36.66 1.76
N ASN A 542 -25.03 35.33 1.80
CA ASN A 542 -23.82 34.58 2.09
C ASN A 542 -23.70 33.34 1.22
N GLN A 543 -22.71 33.28 0.34
CA GLN A 543 -22.51 32.16 -0.58
C GLN A 543 -21.26 31.32 -0.29
N ALA A 544 -20.31 31.84 0.49
CA ALA A 544 -19.05 31.19 0.82
C ALA A 544 -18.52 31.76 2.13
N ASP A 545 -18.08 30.88 3.03
CA ASP A 545 -17.42 31.24 4.29
C ASP A 545 -15.97 30.75 4.26
N THR A 546 -15.06 31.49 4.89
CA THR A 546 -13.62 31.16 4.88
C THR A 546 -13.00 31.16 6.28
N ILE A 547 -12.35 30.05 6.63
CA ILE A 547 -11.37 30.04 7.72
C ILE A 547 -10.00 30.33 7.13
N GLN A 548 -9.41 31.44 7.58
CA GLN A 548 -8.03 31.76 7.30
C GLN A 548 -7.19 31.44 8.53
N PHE A 549 -6.21 30.55 8.36
CA PHE A 549 -5.28 30.18 9.43
C PHE A 549 -3.84 30.20 8.94
N SER A 550 -2.92 30.41 9.87
CA SER A 550 -1.49 30.29 9.64
C SER A 550 -0.97 29.03 10.31
N ALA A 551 -0.03 28.35 9.66
CA ALA A 551 0.71 27.25 10.24
C ALA A 551 2.16 27.30 9.77
N LYS A 552 3.09 26.90 10.64
CA LYS A 552 4.51 26.82 10.32
C LYS A 552 4.83 25.47 9.70
N ALA A 553 5.45 25.52 8.53
CA ALA A 553 5.89 24.33 7.82
C ALA A 553 7.02 23.63 8.60
N PRO A 554 7.05 22.28 8.61
CA PRO A 554 8.12 21.52 9.23
C PRO A 554 9.46 21.81 8.58
N ASN A 555 10.54 21.62 9.35
CA ASN A 555 11.89 21.76 8.84
C ASN A 555 12.38 20.41 8.31
N VAL A 556 12.40 20.25 6.99
CA VAL A 556 12.71 18.99 6.30
C VAL A 556 13.88 19.18 5.35
N THR A 557 14.76 18.19 5.26
CA THR A 557 15.94 18.18 4.38
C THR A 557 15.64 17.62 2.99
N ASN A 558 14.63 16.77 2.87
CA ASN A 558 14.16 16.21 1.61
C ASN A 558 12.75 16.72 1.31
N ASP A 559 12.37 16.71 0.03
CA ASP A 559 11.00 17.02 -0.38
C ASP A 559 10.02 16.07 0.30
N GLN A 560 9.06 16.64 1.03
CA GLN A 560 8.02 15.89 1.72
C GLN A 560 6.64 16.41 1.36
N MET A 561 5.71 15.47 1.18
CA MET A 561 4.31 15.75 0.91
C MET A 561 3.47 15.43 2.15
N TYR A 562 2.66 16.41 2.54
CA TYR A 562 1.70 16.28 3.63
C TYR A 562 0.29 16.38 3.08
N VAL A 563 -0.66 15.78 3.79
CA VAL A 563 -2.08 15.80 3.40
C VAL A 563 -2.86 16.50 4.51
N MET A 564 -3.55 17.56 4.13
CA MET A 564 -4.51 18.25 4.98
C MET A 564 -5.91 17.80 4.60
N TYR A 565 -6.62 17.18 5.54
CA TYR A 565 -7.99 16.75 5.31
C TYR A 565 -8.94 17.87 5.67
N VAL A 566 -9.73 18.32 4.71
CA VAL A 566 -10.79 19.29 4.93
C VAL A 566 -12.13 18.62 4.69
N LEU A 567 -13.00 18.72 5.68
CA LEU A 567 -14.31 18.09 5.73
C LEU A 567 -15.33 19.13 6.18
N ALA A 568 -16.58 19.01 5.74
CA ALA A 568 -17.67 19.74 6.38
C ALA A 568 -18.81 18.80 6.75
N GLN A 569 -19.58 19.19 7.77
CA GLN A 569 -20.78 18.48 8.20
C GLN A 569 -21.88 19.46 8.58
N GLY A 570 -23.13 19.04 8.43
CA GLY A 570 -24.27 19.90 8.66
C GLY A 570 -25.51 19.39 7.93
N GLN A 571 -26.50 20.27 7.81
CA GLN A 571 -27.75 19.96 7.12
C GLN A 571 -28.15 21.09 6.17
N THR A 572 -28.72 20.71 5.04
CA THR A 572 -29.36 21.64 4.10
C THR A 572 -30.71 22.11 4.63
N THR A 573 -31.29 23.12 3.97
CA THR A 573 -32.65 23.60 4.26
C THR A 573 -33.70 22.48 4.26
N ASN A 574 -33.52 21.46 3.40
CA ASN A 574 -34.40 20.29 3.29
C ASN A 574 -34.12 19.18 4.32
N ASN A 575 -33.28 19.44 5.34
CA ASN A 575 -32.78 18.45 6.30
C ASN A 575 -31.90 17.36 5.69
N PHE A 576 -31.30 17.62 4.53
CA PHE A 576 -30.38 16.69 3.90
C PHE A 576 -28.99 16.80 4.52
N SER A 577 -28.30 15.68 4.75
CA SER A 577 -26.96 15.72 5.35
C SER A 577 -25.90 16.06 4.32
N ILE A 578 -24.94 16.89 4.72
CA ILE A 578 -23.79 17.26 3.89
C ILE A 578 -22.52 16.61 4.42
N GLY A 579 -21.60 16.26 3.53
CA GLY A 579 -20.33 15.65 3.89
C GLY A 579 -19.22 15.85 2.86
N PRO A 580 -18.99 17.08 2.34
CA PRO A 580 -17.99 17.28 1.30
C PRO A 580 -16.59 17.05 1.86
N LEU A 581 -15.70 16.55 1.01
CA LEU A 581 -14.33 16.21 1.36
C LEU A 581 -13.35 16.82 0.35
N ASN A 582 -12.24 17.33 0.86
CA ASN A 582 -11.07 17.66 0.07
C ASN A 582 -9.79 17.20 0.76
N GLU A 583 -9.05 16.32 0.10
CA GLU A 583 -7.72 15.89 0.51
C GLU A 583 -6.67 16.81 -0.14
N ILE A 584 -6.31 17.90 0.55
CA ILE A 584 -5.39 18.93 0.06
C ILE A 584 -3.94 18.47 0.25
N VAL A 585 -3.14 18.51 -0.82
CA VAL A 585 -1.73 18.12 -0.76
C VAL A 585 -0.82 19.34 -0.59
N LEU A 586 0.05 19.30 0.41
CA LEU A 586 1.05 20.31 0.71
C LEU A 586 2.45 19.75 0.42
N GLN A 587 3.19 20.35 -0.52
CA GLN A 587 4.57 19.96 -0.82
C GLN A 587 5.53 20.96 -0.17
N VAL A 588 6.30 20.48 0.80
CA VAL A 588 7.41 21.20 1.44
C VAL A 588 8.70 20.76 0.75
N ASN A 589 9.41 21.71 0.14
CA ASN A 589 10.62 21.41 -0.60
C ASN A 589 11.80 21.34 0.37
N GLY A 590 12.57 20.27 0.36
CA GLY A 590 13.75 20.11 1.21
C GLY A 590 14.76 21.25 1.00
N SER A 591 15.40 21.68 2.10
CA SER A 591 16.41 22.75 2.10
C SER A 591 17.79 22.29 1.65
#